data_AF-A0A3D1G2Z8-F1
#
_entry.id   AF-A0A3D1G2Z8-F1
#
_cell.length_a   1.000
_cell.length_b   1.000
_cell.length_c   1.000
_cell.angle_alpha   90.00
_cell.angle_beta   90.00
_cell.angle_gamma   90.00
#
_symmetry.space_group_name_H-M   'P 1'
#
loop_
_entity.id
_entity.type
_entity.pdbx_description
1 polymer ?
#
loop_
_entity_poly.entity_id
_entity_poly.type
_entity_poly.pdbx_seq_one_letter_code
_entity_poly.pdbx_strand_id
1 'polypeptide(L)'
;MTKPQPVRGYIEGYYGRLLSWPERHDLLGTMHNLGMNAYLYAPKEDACHRIRWRQDWDQQWWQGFTAFTAAAREQGITVMAGIAPGIDLDFASLDASGGDHDTAILRDKAKRLITAGADQICLLLDDIDPLFTRRQGRFSHEGEAHAALTNAMAGHLDCP
;
A
#
# COMPACT_ATOMS: atom_id res chain seq x y z
N MET A 1 5.98 -1.93 -28.31
CA MET A 1 5.44 -1.97 -26.94
C MET A 1 5.02 -3.39 -26.65
N THR A 2 5.61 -4.05 -25.66
CA THR A 2 5.19 -5.38 -25.23
C THR A 2 3.79 -5.30 -24.61
N LYS A 3 2.94 -6.28 -24.90
CA LYS A 3 1.58 -6.35 -24.33
C LYS A 3 1.70 -6.43 -22.80
N PRO A 4 0.91 -5.67 -22.02
CA PRO A 4 0.94 -5.77 -20.56
C PRO A 4 0.65 -7.22 -20.14
N GLN A 5 1.48 -7.75 -19.25
CA GLN A 5 1.30 -9.09 -18.72
C GLN A 5 0.11 -9.12 -17.76
N PRO A 6 -0.73 -10.16 -17.78
CA PRO A 6 -1.77 -10.33 -16.76
C PRO A 6 -1.15 -10.44 -15.37
N VAL A 7 -1.74 -9.75 -14.40
CA VAL A 7 -1.38 -9.87 -12.98
C VAL A 7 -1.91 -11.20 -12.46
N ARG A 8 -1.02 -12.07 -12.01
CA ARG A 8 -1.34 -13.41 -11.46
C ARG A 8 -0.48 -13.62 -10.23
N GLY A 9 -1.09 -13.67 -9.06
CA GLY A 9 -0.31 -13.47 -7.85
C GLY A 9 -1.04 -13.81 -6.58
N TYR A 10 -0.40 -13.40 -5.49
CA TYR A 10 -0.87 -13.58 -4.14
C TYR A 10 -1.15 -12.22 -3.49
N ILE A 11 -2.21 -12.17 -2.68
CA ILE A 11 -2.53 -11.03 -1.83
C ILE A 11 -2.46 -11.48 -0.37
N GLU A 12 -1.55 -10.89 0.40
CA GLU A 12 -1.51 -11.04 1.87
C GLU A 12 -2.56 -10.10 2.46
N GLY A 13 -3.85 -10.31 2.17
CA GLY A 13 -4.94 -9.35 2.46
C GLY A 13 -5.97 -9.81 3.49
N TYR A 14 -5.69 -10.92 4.17
CA TYR A 14 -6.61 -11.56 5.12
C TYR A 14 -6.47 -10.96 6.53
N TYR A 15 -7.48 -11.21 7.36
CA TYR A 15 -7.41 -11.03 8.81
C TYR A 15 -6.85 -12.31 9.47
N GLY A 16 -5.79 -12.18 10.25
CA GLY A 16 -5.25 -13.23 11.11
C GLY A 16 -3.76 -13.08 11.35
N ARG A 17 -3.07 -14.24 11.39
CA ARG A 17 -1.64 -14.28 11.69
C ARG A 17 -0.82 -13.58 10.60
N LEU A 18 0.00 -12.62 11.03
CA LEU A 18 1.05 -12.03 10.18
C LEU A 18 2.08 -13.09 9.79
N LEU A 19 2.43 -13.11 8.50
CA LEU A 19 3.56 -13.89 8.04
C LEU A 19 4.87 -13.29 8.57
N SER A 20 5.79 -14.16 8.95
CA SER A 20 7.18 -13.79 9.17
C SER A 20 7.90 -13.55 7.83
N TRP A 21 9.02 -12.82 7.84
CA TRP A 21 9.81 -12.62 6.63
C TRP A 21 10.27 -13.94 5.97
N PRO A 22 10.77 -14.96 6.70
CA PRO A 22 11.10 -16.24 6.08
C PRO A 22 9.91 -16.90 5.36
N GLU A 23 8.72 -16.90 5.96
CA GLU A 23 7.52 -17.43 5.31
C GLU A 23 7.17 -16.68 4.03
N ARG A 24 7.36 -15.35 4.00
CA ARG A 24 7.18 -14.56 2.78
C ARG A 24 8.19 -14.94 1.70
N HIS A 25 9.44 -15.21 2.07
CA HIS A 25 10.46 -15.71 1.11
C HIS A 25 10.12 -17.10 0.56
N ASP A 26 9.63 -18.02 1.40
CA ASP A 26 9.17 -19.35 0.96
C ASP A 26 7.98 -19.24 -0.02
N LEU A 27 7.07 -18.29 0.22
CA LEU A 27 5.97 -17.99 -0.70
C LEU A 27 6.47 -17.47 -2.04
N LEU A 28 7.48 -16.59 -2.08
CA LEU A 28 8.08 -16.14 -3.35
C LEU A 28 8.57 -17.34 -4.17
N GLY A 29 9.31 -18.27 -3.55
CA GLY A 29 9.80 -19.47 -4.23
C GLY A 29 8.66 -20.34 -4.79
N THR A 30 7.59 -20.49 -4.01
CA THR A 30 6.39 -21.22 -4.46
C THR A 30 5.72 -20.50 -5.63
N MET A 31 5.54 -19.18 -5.55
CA MET A 31 4.94 -18.36 -6.59
C MET A 31 5.74 -18.41 -7.89
N HIS A 32 7.07 -18.34 -7.80
CA HIS A 32 7.97 -18.47 -8.94
C HIS A 32 7.78 -19.81 -9.66
N ASN A 33 7.78 -20.91 -8.90
CA ASN A 33 7.57 -22.26 -9.45
C ASN A 33 6.20 -22.44 -10.12
N LEU A 34 5.19 -21.69 -9.66
CA LEU A 34 3.84 -21.67 -10.24
C LEU A 34 3.68 -20.66 -11.39
N GLY A 35 4.72 -19.91 -11.75
CA GLY A 35 4.67 -18.90 -12.81
C GLY A 35 3.82 -17.68 -12.48
N MET A 36 3.65 -17.38 -11.18
CA MET A 36 3.02 -16.16 -10.69
C MET A 36 4.01 -14.99 -10.76
N ASN A 37 3.49 -13.76 -10.85
CA ASN A 37 4.29 -12.56 -11.12
C ASN A 37 3.96 -11.36 -10.22
N ALA A 38 3.10 -11.52 -9.20
CA ALA A 38 2.66 -10.40 -8.38
C ALA A 38 2.43 -10.78 -6.91
N TYR A 39 2.91 -9.94 -6.00
CA TYR A 39 2.65 -10.01 -4.56
C TYR A 39 2.08 -8.68 -4.07
N LEU A 40 0.87 -8.68 -3.50
CA LEU A 40 0.30 -7.53 -2.82
C LEU A 40 0.47 -7.68 -1.30
N TYR A 41 1.31 -6.82 -0.73
CA TYR A 41 1.46 -6.68 0.72
C TYR A 41 0.32 -5.83 1.27
N ALA A 42 -0.68 -6.46 1.89
CA ALA A 42 -1.82 -5.78 2.50
C ALA A 42 -2.32 -6.42 3.83
N PRO A 43 -1.45 -6.93 4.71
CA PRO A 43 -1.90 -7.72 5.86
C PRO A 43 -2.68 -6.84 6.83
N LYS A 44 -3.90 -7.26 7.19
CA LYS A 44 -4.81 -6.41 7.97
C LYS A 44 -4.31 -6.16 9.41
N GLU A 45 -3.50 -7.06 9.94
CA GLU A 45 -2.91 -7.01 11.29
C GLU A 45 -1.59 -6.22 11.35
N ASP A 46 -1.03 -5.81 10.21
CA ASP A 46 0.09 -4.88 10.23
C ASP A 46 -0.45 -3.50 10.61
N ALA A 47 -0.14 -3.09 11.82
CA ALA A 47 -0.63 -1.84 12.36
C ALA A 47 -0.15 -0.62 11.57
N CYS A 48 1.11 -0.60 11.14
CA CYS A 48 1.65 0.52 10.37
C CYS A 48 1.15 0.50 8.92
N HIS A 49 0.61 -0.62 8.42
CA HIS A 49 -0.12 -0.65 7.15
C HIS A 49 -1.52 -0.02 7.27
N ARG A 50 -2.23 -0.28 8.39
CA ARG A 50 -3.67 0.04 8.54
C ARG A 50 -4.02 0.89 9.76
N ILE A 51 -4.11 0.30 10.96
CA ILE A 51 -4.72 0.96 12.13
C ILE A 51 -3.90 2.13 12.69
N ARG A 52 -2.59 2.15 12.43
CA ARG A 52 -1.63 3.19 12.77
C ARG A 52 -0.87 3.60 11.52
N TRP A 53 -1.57 3.78 10.40
CA TRP A 53 -0.95 4.05 9.10
C TRP A 53 -0.06 5.30 9.08
N ARG A 54 -0.32 6.28 9.97
CA ARG A 54 0.53 7.47 10.16
C ARG A 54 1.88 7.15 10.82
N GLN A 55 1.97 6.03 11.53
CA GLN A 55 3.19 5.55 12.16
C GLN A 55 4.09 4.88 11.11
N ASP A 56 5.38 5.15 11.22
CA ASP A 56 6.40 4.47 10.43
C ASP A 56 6.68 3.06 10.97
N TRP A 57 7.13 2.18 10.08
CA TRP A 57 7.66 0.88 10.49
C TRP A 57 9.02 1.03 11.16
N ASP A 58 9.37 0.08 12.03
CA ASP A 58 10.68 0.06 12.67
C ASP A 58 11.80 -0.39 11.71
N GLN A 59 13.04 -0.26 12.17
CA GLN A 59 14.22 -0.60 11.38
C GLN A 59 14.26 -2.08 10.97
N GLN A 60 13.79 -2.99 11.83
CA GLN A 60 13.81 -4.43 11.55
C GLN A 60 12.83 -4.78 10.43
N TRP A 61 11.64 -4.17 10.45
CA TRP A 61 10.66 -4.31 9.39
C TRP A 61 11.22 -3.79 8.05
N TRP A 62 11.86 -2.61 8.05
CA TRP A 62 12.44 -2.04 6.82
C TRP A 62 13.57 -2.92 6.24
N GLN A 63 14.41 -3.52 7.08
CA GLN A 63 15.42 -4.47 6.64
C GLN A 63 14.78 -5.71 5.99
N GLY A 64 13.75 -6.27 6.62
CA GLY A 64 13.03 -7.43 6.09
C GLY A 64 12.30 -7.13 4.78
N PHE A 65 11.61 -5.98 4.71
CA PHE A 65 10.90 -5.57 3.49
C PHE A 65 11.86 -5.34 2.32
N THR A 66 13.01 -4.69 2.56
CA THR A 66 14.03 -4.46 1.53
C THR A 66 14.64 -5.77 1.01
N ALA A 67 14.91 -6.73 1.91
CA ALA A 67 15.39 -8.05 1.50
C ALA A 67 14.32 -8.83 0.71
N PHE A 68 13.06 -8.73 1.14
CA PHE A 68 11.93 -9.36 0.49
C PHE A 68 11.70 -8.83 -0.94
N THR A 69 11.68 -7.51 -1.14
CA THR A 69 11.52 -6.91 -2.48
C THR A 69 12.68 -7.25 -3.41
N ALA A 70 13.92 -7.29 -2.90
CA ALA A 70 15.07 -7.73 -3.67
C ALA A 70 14.92 -9.19 -4.15
N ALA A 71 14.55 -10.10 -3.26
CA ALA A 71 14.33 -11.51 -3.60
C ALA A 71 13.13 -11.71 -4.55
N ALA A 72 12.07 -10.90 -4.40
CA ALA A 72 10.91 -10.94 -5.30
C ALA A 72 11.31 -10.53 -6.73
N ARG A 73 12.14 -9.46 -6.85
CA ARG A 73 12.67 -8.99 -8.13
C ARG A 73 13.52 -10.04 -8.83
N GLU A 74 14.40 -10.73 -8.10
CA GLU A 74 15.22 -11.83 -8.66
C GLU A 74 14.35 -12.97 -9.22
N GLN A 75 13.14 -13.14 -8.70
CA GLN A 75 12.19 -14.17 -9.10
C GLN A 75 11.15 -13.68 -10.13
N GLY A 76 11.26 -12.43 -10.59
CA GLY A 76 10.33 -11.84 -11.56
C GLY A 76 8.95 -11.53 -10.98
N ILE A 77 8.85 -11.31 -9.66
CA ILE A 77 7.61 -11.02 -8.95
C ILE A 77 7.57 -9.52 -8.63
N THR A 78 6.55 -8.84 -9.15
CA THR A 78 6.24 -7.44 -8.83
C THR A 78 5.66 -7.32 -7.43
N VAL A 79 6.26 -6.48 -6.59
CA VAL A 79 5.75 -6.19 -5.24
C VAL A 79 4.92 -4.91 -5.25
N MET A 80 3.64 -5.06 -4.96
CA MET A 80 2.69 -3.97 -4.73
C MET A 80 2.57 -3.74 -3.22
N ALA A 81 2.96 -2.56 -2.72
CA ALA A 81 2.91 -2.25 -1.31
C ALA A 81 1.64 -1.49 -0.95
N GLY A 82 0.81 -2.08 -0.10
CA GLY A 82 -0.43 -1.46 0.36
C GLY A 82 -0.22 -0.44 1.47
N ILE A 83 -1.05 0.61 1.49
CA ILE A 83 -1.27 1.51 2.62
C ILE A 83 -2.79 1.70 2.76
N ALA A 84 -3.33 1.52 3.97
CA ALA A 84 -4.77 1.56 4.22
C ALA A 84 -5.14 2.71 5.18
N PRO A 85 -5.24 3.97 4.69
CA PRO A 85 -5.49 5.12 5.56
C PRO A 85 -6.95 5.31 5.96
N GLY A 86 -7.87 4.62 5.30
CA GLY A 86 -9.30 4.94 5.39
C GLY A 86 -9.95 4.68 6.75
N ILE A 87 -9.24 4.16 7.75
CA ILE A 87 -9.82 3.96 9.08
C ILE A 87 -10.14 5.28 9.81
N ASP A 88 -9.32 6.31 9.60
CA ASP A 88 -9.44 7.60 10.28
C ASP A 88 -8.86 8.78 9.47
N LEU A 89 -8.67 8.62 8.16
CA LEU A 89 -8.39 9.74 7.26
C LEU A 89 -9.64 10.64 7.16
N ASP A 90 -9.46 11.92 7.45
CA ASP A 90 -10.49 12.94 7.28
C ASP A 90 -10.32 13.61 5.91
N PHE A 91 -11.25 13.41 4.98
CA PHE A 91 -11.14 13.99 3.65
C PHE A 91 -11.30 15.52 3.64
N ALA A 92 -11.74 16.14 4.74
CA ALA A 92 -11.71 17.59 4.90
C ALA A 92 -10.28 18.15 4.86
N SER A 93 -9.26 17.36 5.22
CA SER A 93 -7.87 17.81 5.22
C SER A 93 -7.30 17.99 3.81
N LEU A 94 -7.88 17.35 2.79
CA LEU A 94 -7.48 17.48 1.38
C LEU A 94 -7.68 18.89 0.80
N ASP A 95 -8.34 19.79 1.53
CA ASP A 95 -8.67 21.16 1.11
C ASP A 95 -7.61 22.20 1.50
N ALA A 96 -6.65 21.86 2.37
CA ALA A 96 -5.69 22.83 2.87
C ALA A 96 -4.67 23.24 1.79
N SER A 97 -4.79 24.48 1.31
CA SER A 97 -3.86 25.16 0.37
C SER A 97 -2.41 25.30 0.90
N GLY A 98 -2.10 24.74 2.07
CA GLY A 98 -0.77 24.65 2.69
C GLY A 98 -0.21 23.22 2.80
N GLY A 99 -0.88 22.22 2.22
CA GLY A 99 -0.48 20.82 2.29
C GLY A 99 -1.11 20.09 3.47
N ASP A 100 -1.82 19.01 3.16
CA ASP A 100 -2.40 18.11 4.15
C ASP A 100 -1.30 17.27 4.83
N HIS A 101 -1.29 17.28 6.16
CA HIS A 101 -0.37 16.49 6.98
C HIS A 101 -0.48 15.00 6.66
N ASP A 102 -1.69 14.52 6.45
CA ASP A 102 -1.99 13.11 6.18
C ASP A 102 -1.47 12.70 4.79
N THR A 103 -1.75 13.51 3.77
CA THR A 103 -1.20 13.33 2.42
C THR A 103 0.33 13.43 2.41
N ALA A 104 0.94 14.29 3.23
CA ALA A 104 2.40 14.33 3.37
C ALA A 104 2.95 13.02 3.94
N ILE A 105 2.36 12.50 5.02
CA ILE A 105 2.76 11.22 5.61
C ILE A 105 2.58 10.07 4.60
N LEU A 106 1.45 10.02 3.90
CA LEU A 106 1.21 9.00 2.87
C LEU A 106 2.28 9.05 1.77
N ARG A 107 2.61 10.25 1.28
CA ARG A 107 3.64 10.44 0.25
C ARG A 107 5.01 9.97 0.74
N ASP A 108 5.40 10.35 1.95
CA ASP A 108 6.71 9.97 2.50
C ASP A 108 6.80 8.46 2.72
N LYS A 109 5.74 7.84 3.22
CA LYS A 109 5.64 6.39 3.42
C LYS A 109 5.70 5.64 2.08
N ALA A 110 4.95 6.10 1.08
CA ALA A 110 4.98 5.54 -0.27
C ALA A 110 6.38 5.66 -0.91
N LYS A 111 7.02 6.83 -0.84
CA LYS A 111 8.39 7.05 -1.34
C LYS A 111 9.41 6.12 -0.68
N ARG A 112 9.25 5.86 0.62
CA ARG A 112 10.14 4.96 1.35
C ARG A 112 9.93 3.49 0.96
N LEU A 113 8.68 3.06 0.75
CA LEU A 113 8.38 1.73 0.22
C LEU A 113 8.98 1.54 -1.18
N ILE A 114 8.88 2.54 -2.06
CA ILE A 114 9.50 2.53 -3.40
C ILE A 114 11.02 2.47 -3.28
N THR A 115 11.62 3.31 -2.43
CA THR A 115 13.07 3.29 -2.16
C THR A 115 13.53 1.93 -1.63
N ALA A 116 12.70 1.28 -0.81
CA ALA A 116 12.93 -0.06 -0.30
C ALA A 116 12.62 -1.17 -1.33
N GLY A 117 12.30 -0.81 -2.57
CA GLY A 117 12.21 -1.73 -3.70
C GLY A 117 10.80 -2.18 -4.09
N ALA A 118 9.73 -1.62 -3.50
CA ALA A 118 8.38 -1.84 -4.01
C ALA A 118 8.25 -1.28 -5.44
N ASP A 119 7.57 -2.01 -6.31
CA ASP A 119 7.40 -1.62 -7.71
C ASP A 119 6.16 -0.76 -7.93
N GLN A 120 5.16 -0.86 -7.03
CA GLN A 120 3.88 -0.15 -7.09
C GLN A 120 3.36 0.15 -5.68
N ILE A 121 2.51 1.16 -5.57
CA ILE A 121 1.82 1.51 -4.33
C ILE A 121 0.31 1.28 -4.49
N CYS A 122 -0.32 0.65 -3.50
CA CYS A 122 -1.77 0.46 -3.48
C CYS A 122 -2.39 1.21 -2.30
N LEU A 123 -3.26 2.18 -2.58
CA LEU A 123 -4.11 2.78 -1.55
C LEU A 123 -5.36 1.91 -1.36
N LEU A 124 -5.59 1.47 -0.12
CA LEU A 124 -6.70 0.60 0.23
C LEU A 124 -7.71 1.35 1.10
N LEU A 125 -8.94 1.39 0.62
CA LEU A 125 -10.06 2.12 1.23
C LEU A 125 -11.26 1.17 1.44
N ASP A 126 -10.96 -0.09 1.76
CA ASP A 126 -11.93 -1.13 2.13
C ASP A 126 -12.07 -1.25 3.66
N ASP A 127 -13.21 -1.78 4.13
CA ASP A 127 -13.49 -2.00 5.55
C ASP A 127 -13.28 -0.75 6.44
N ILE A 128 -14.01 0.33 6.10
CA ILE A 128 -13.95 1.66 6.73
C ILE A 128 -15.33 2.09 7.28
N ASP A 129 -15.39 3.16 8.08
CA ASP A 129 -16.66 3.64 8.68
C ASP A 129 -17.70 3.94 7.57
N PRO A 130 -18.87 3.28 7.56
CA PRO A 130 -19.90 3.51 6.56
C PRO A 130 -20.52 4.93 6.64
N LEU A 131 -20.31 5.65 7.74
CA LEU A 131 -20.80 7.02 7.92
C LEU A 131 -19.83 8.04 7.31
N PHE A 132 -19.76 8.06 5.98
CA PHE A 132 -18.94 9.00 5.21
C PHE A 132 -19.10 10.47 5.63
N THR A 133 -20.32 10.88 6.04
CA THR A 133 -20.62 12.27 6.43
C THR A 133 -19.77 12.80 7.59
N ARG A 134 -19.19 11.91 8.42
CA ARG A 134 -18.29 12.30 9.52
C ARG A 134 -16.91 12.80 9.06
N ARG A 135 -16.56 12.50 7.81
CA ARG A 135 -15.21 12.70 7.24
C ARG A 135 -15.24 13.18 5.79
N GLN A 136 -16.40 13.56 5.28
CA GLN A 136 -16.61 13.83 3.85
C GLN A 136 -15.91 15.10 3.36
N GLY A 137 -15.55 16.01 4.26
CA GLY A 137 -15.05 17.33 3.88
C GLY A 137 -16.01 18.05 2.92
N ARG A 138 -15.49 18.53 1.80
CA ARG A 138 -16.28 19.14 0.71
C ARG A 138 -16.90 18.14 -0.27
N PHE A 139 -16.56 16.86 -0.18
CA PHE A 139 -16.98 15.87 -1.17
C PHE A 139 -18.43 15.45 -0.91
N SER A 140 -19.21 15.33 -1.97
CA SER A 140 -20.61 14.89 -1.87
C SER A 140 -20.72 13.36 -1.88
N HIS A 141 -19.72 12.68 -2.43
CA HIS A 141 -19.68 11.23 -2.57
C HIS A 141 -18.33 10.66 -2.16
N GLU A 142 -18.34 9.53 -1.44
CA GLU A 142 -17.12 8.88 -0.93
C GLU A 142 -16.16 8.48 -2.06
N GLY A 143 -16.70 8.02 -3.20
CA GLY A 143 -15.89 7.72 -4.38
C GLY A 143 -15.13 8.92 -4.96
N GLU A 144 -15.69 10.14 -4.86
CA GLU A 144 -15.00 11.37 -5.29
C GLU A 144 -13.83 11.68 -4.36
N ALA A 145 -14.04 11.52 -3.06
CA ALA A 145 -13.01 11.74 -2.04
C ALA A 145 -11.86 10.73 -2.20
N HIS A 146 -12.18 9.46 -2.43
CA HIS A 146 -11.22 8.40 -2.73
C HIS A 146 -10.41 8.73 -4.00
N ALA A 147 -11.09 9.10 -5.09
CA ALA A 147 -10.44 9.48 -6.34
C ALA A 147 -9.54 10.71 -6.18
N ALA A 148 -9.98 11.71 -5.41
CA ALA A 148 -9.19 12.90 -5.14
C ALA A 148 -7.90 12.57 -4.38
N LEU A 149 -7.98 11.75 -3.33
CA LEU A 149 -6.81 11.26 -2.59
C LEU A 149 -5.85 10.50 -3.51
N THR A 150 -6.35 9.54 -4.28
CA THR A 150 -5.51 8.73 -5.18
C THR A 150 -4.82 9.59 -6.24
N ASN A 151 -5.53 10.55 -6.85
CA ASN A 151 -4.94 11.46 -7.83
C ASN A 151 -3.90 12.40 -7.21
N ALA A 152 -4.15 12.90 -5.99
CA ALA A 152 -3.19 13.72 -5.26
C ALA A 152 -1.90 12.93 -4.96
N MET A 153 -2.02 11.66 -4.63
CA MET A 153 -0.88 10.76 -4.41
C MET A 153 -0.12 10.45 -5.72
N ALA A 154 -0.84 10.07 -6.78
CA ALA A 154 -0.25 9.74 -8.08
C ALA A 154 0.55 10.90 -8.70
N GLY A 155 0.09 12.15 -8.51
CA GLY A 155 0.81 13.34 -9.01
C GLY A 155 2.18 13.58 -8.36
N HIS A 156 2.55 12.86 -7.29
CA HIS A 156 3.79 13.06 -6.54
C HIS A 156 4.68 11.82 -6.44
N LEU A 157 4.26 10.70 -7.03
CA LEU A 157 4.99 9.44 -7.00
C LEU A 157 5.44 9.11 -8.43
N ASP A 158 6.73 8.87 -8.62
CA ASP A 158 7.29 8.37 -9.88
C ASP A 158 7.10 6.85 -10.03
N CYS A 159 5.97 6.31 -9.56
CA CYS A 159 5.60 4.91 -9.69
C CYS A 159 4.11 4.76 -10.04
N PRO A 160 3.73 3.63 -10.67
CA PRO A 160 2.33 3.28 -10.85
C PRO A 160 1.60 3.05 -9.52
#